data_AF-A0A7C8MG28-F1
#
_entry.id   AF-A0A7C8MG28-F1
#
_cell.length_a   1.000
_cell.length_b   1.000
_cell.length_c   1.000
_cell.angle_alpha   90.00
_cell.angle_beta   90.00
_cell.angle_gamma   90.00
#
_symmetry.space_group_name_H-M   'P 1'
#
loop_
_entity.id
_entity.type
_entity.pdbx_description
1 polymer ?
#
loop_
_entity_poly.entity_id
_entity_poly.type
_entity_poly.pdbx_seq_one_letter_code
_entity_poly.pdbx_strand_id
1 'polypeptide(L)'
;MPSKGIICYAYIAVPGVEIEFQVPKNSITKRDQNQFTVDHLEVESRNLGHFKFTGQFKFIVRRNGNELSSQWVDVNSMTGSLENGTMKDMDQTPSTFVDDLIIAYGFYDAGPGHAGLPKQHQCYVTVTRDYSNWMRDVVPLGSEKANKPFKRMVLPAAHDIGMNSMHTSQQLLSHAGTGLIKEVLGHSLPGALAVFNKVGDAAINHIAPDIIRALALTQKDSLAAILKLGARYFEFRPAKCHRQLQRVSPLPDTWYFQHGAIPGMPYAQFLADIVAFLAAQRDELVVVQLRWDGVPGECPRPSDADLAAVVDAVLRDSGAGVGSDIRVGSLDDMLSKSIQQLRAENKRLLLLRDVAQVSNYDDVANATLTGDSMVAKLHAMSNEPPRGGHAITLLQCQATATNIRDVIIASVLDADVSTSPILATKGVCDGKILPLVGGEVGRRLVGGEGVGVVVLMNDFFDGGTADVGVRMCGERLK
;
A
#
# COMPACT_ATOMS: atom_id res chain seq x y z
N MET A 1 31.52 -4.37 14.97
CA MET A 1 30.75 -5.33 14.14
C MET A 1 30.87 -4.84 12.70
N PRO A 2 30.91 -5.70 11.67
CA PRO A 2 30.83 -5.21 10.29
C PRO A 2 29.48 -4.51 10.04
N SER A 3 29.44 -3.64 9.02
CA SER A 3 28.23 -2.99 8.52
C SER A 3 27.08 -3.99 8.37
N LYS A 4 25.86 -3.60 8.75
CA LYS A 4 24.65 -4.45 8.63
C LYS A 4 24.34 -4.86 7.19
N GLY A 5 24.89 -4.15 6.20
CA GLY A 5 24.55 -4.35 4.79
C GLY A 5 23.17 -3.81 4.43
N ILE A 6 22.92 -3.69 3.13
CA ILE A 6 21.70 -3.19 2.54
C ILE A 6 21.26 -4.17 1.45
N ILE A 7 20.07 -4.75 1.60
CA ILE A 7 19.42 -5.52 0.55
C ILE A 7 18.67 -4.57 -0.38
N CYS A 8 18.97 -4.65 -1.68
CA CYS A 8 18.46 -3.76 -2.69
C CYS A 8 17.47 -4.52 -3.58
N TYR A 9 16.20 -4.12 -3.55
CA TYR A 9 15.13 -4.64 -4.41
C TYR A 9 14.86 -3.65 -5.54
N ALA A 10 14.71 -4.15 -6.77
CA ALA A 10 14.43 -3.30 -7.91
C ALA A 10 13.38 -3.90 -8.85
N TYR A 11 12.56 -3.04 -9.46
CA TYR A 11 11.64 -3.36 -10.55
C TYR A 11 11.60 -2.21 -11.57
N ILE A 12 11.73 -2.52 -12.86
CA ILE A 12 11.72 -1.52 -13.94
C ILE A 12 10.66 -1.94 -14.98
N ALA A 13 9.64 -1.13 -15.22
CA ALA A 13 8.61 -1.41 -16.24
C ALA A 13 8.73 -0.55 -17.50
N VAL A 14 9.78 0.27 -17.62
CA VAL A 14 9.94 1.23 -18.73
C VAL A 14 11.31 1.07 -19.41
N PRO A 15 11.37 1.07 -20.75
CA PRO A 15 12.63 0.96 -21.47
C PRO A 15 13.55 2.16 -21.29
N GLY A 16 14.85 1.91 -21.41
CA GLY A 16 15.90 2.93 -21.32
C GLY A 16 16.18 3.43 -19.90
N VAL A 17 15.52 2.87 -18.88
CA VAL A 17 15.73 3.18 -17.48
C VAL A 17 16.78 2.26 -16.86
N GLU A 18 17.58 2.80 -15.96
CA GLU A 18 18.45 2.04 -15.07
C GLU A 18 18.32 2.53 -13.62
N ILE A 19 18.47 1.60 -12.67
CA ILE A 19 18.56 1.89 -11.24
C ILE A 19 19.96 1.49 -10.79
N GLU A 20 20.75 2.44 -10.32
CA GLU A 20 22.07 2.20 -9.77
C GLU A 20 22.05 2.33 -8.24
N PHE A 21 22.45 1.29 -7.55
CA PHE A 21 22.71 1.31 -6.11
C PHE A 21 24.22 1.46 -5.89
N GLN A 22 24.62 2.37 -5.01
CA GLN A 22 26.00 2.72 -4.75
C GLN A 22 26.30 2.74 -3.25
N VAL A 23 27.50 2.29 -2.92
CA VAL A 23 28.18 2.49 -1.64
C VAL A 23 29.64 2.91 -1.95
N PRO A 24 30.45 3.34 -0.98
CA PRO A 24 31.82 3.74 -1.26
C PRO A 24 32.62 2.63 -1.97
N LYS A 25 33.17 2.96 -3.14
CA LYS A 25 33.96 2.08 -4.03
C LYS A 25 33.23 0.85 -4.60
N ASN A 26 31.91 0.75 -4.48
CA ASN A 26 31.14 -0.36 -5.06
C ASN A 26 29.76 0.11 -5.56
N SER A 27 29.29 -0.47 -6.66
CA SER A 27 28.01 -0.11 -7.27
C SER A 27 27.41 -1.29 -8.04
N ILE A 28 26.09 -1.39 -8.04
CA ILE A 28 25.32 -2.37 -8.82
C ILE A 28 24.30 -1.60 -9.65
N THR A 29 24.20 -1.90 -10.94
CA THR A 29 23.20 -1.28 -11.81
C THR A 29 22.23 -2.30 -12.39
N LYS A 30 20.93 -1.99 -12.30
CA LYS A 30 19.82 -2.79 -12.80
C LYS A 30 19.20 -2.20 -14.05
N ARG A 31 18.93 -3.06 -15.03
CA ARG A 31 18.37 -2.71 -16.35
C ARG A 31 17.31 -3.71 -16.83
N ASP A 32 17.15 -4.82 -16.13
CA ASP A 32 16.19 -5.86 -16.50
C ASP A 32 14.76 -5.33 -16.33
N GLN A 33 13.98 -5.40 -17.40
CA GLN A 33 12.60 -4.93 -17.40
C GLN A 33 11.64 -6.04 -16.97
N ASN A 34 10.58 -5.66 -16.26
CA ASN A 34 9.49 -6.50 -15.81
C ASN A 34 9.96 -7.71 -14.98
N GLN A 35 11.04 -7.52 -14.22
CA GLN A 35 11.63 -8.51 -13.33
C GLN A 35 11.94 -7.87 -11.99
N PHE A 36 11.59 -8.57 -10.91
CA PHE A 36 12.02 -8.21 -9.57
C PHE A 36 13.44 -8.76 -9.36
N THR A 37 14.38 -7.87 -9.07
CA THR A 37 15.78 -8.23 -8.80
C THR A 37 16.13 -7.92 -7.35
N VAL A 38 17.04 -8.72 -6.77
CA VAL A 38 17.49 -8.58 -5.39
C VAL A 38 19.01 -8.68 -5.34
N ASP A 39 19.64 -7.73 -4.67
CA ASP A 39 21.09 -7.67 -4.47
C ASP A 39 21.44 -7.21 -3.06
N HIS A 40 22.74 -7.18 -2.78
CA HIS A 40 23.29 -6.84 -1.48
C HIS A 40 24.49 -5.91 -1.64
N LEU A 41 24.54 -4.86 -0.82
CA LEU A 41 25.67 -3.93 -0.73
C LEU A 41 26.07 -3.71 0.73
N GLU A 42 27.34 -3.39 0.97
CA GLU A 42 27.85 -3.08 2.32
C GLU A 42 28.66 -1.79 2.32
N VAL A 43 28.46 -0.97 3.36
CA VAL A 43 29.32 0.17 3.63
C VAL A 43 30.52 -0.31 4.43
N GLU A 44 31.58 -0.72 3.75
CA GLU A 44 32.77 -1.28 4.40
C GLU A 44 33.76 -0.19 4.84
N SER A 45 34.23 -0.25 6.09
CA SER A 45 35.22 0.71 6.62
C SER A 45 36.50 0.81 5.78
N ARG A 46 36.93 -0.29 5.14
CA ARG A 46 38.12 -0.29 4.25
C ARG A 46 37.94 0.54 2.97
N ASN A 47 36.69 0.80 2.59
CA ASN A 47 36.38 1.63 1.42
C ASN A 47 36.23 3.11 1.80
N LEU A 48 36.30 3.43 3.09
CA LEU A 48 36.28 4.79 3.62
C LEU A 48 37.71 5.34 3.79
N GLY A 49 37.82 6.66 3.99
CA GLY A 49 39.10 7.30 4.32
C GLY A 49 39.56 6.95 5.75
N HIS A 50 40.84 7.22 6.07
CA HIS A 50 41.36 7.02 7.43
C HIS A 50 40.49 7.73 8.48
N PHE A 51 40.14 7.01 9.54
CA PHE A 51 39.27 7.48 10.65
C PHE A 51 37.86 7.92 10.24
N LYS A 52 37.38 7.56 9.04
CA LYS A 52 35.97 7.72 8.65
C LYS A 52 35.20 6.43 8.89
N PHE A 53 34.07 6.54 9.57
CA PHE A 53 33.18 5.42 9.88
C PHE A 53 31.79 5.58 9.26
N THR A 54 31.53 6.66 8.55
CA THR A 54 30.26 6.91 7.87
C THR A 54 30.50 6.87 6.37
N GLY A 55 29.69 6.08 5.67
CA GLY A 55 29.67 6.04 4.22
C GLY A 55 28.24 6.12 3.70
N GLN A 56 28.08 6.72 2.53
CA GLN A 56 26.78 6.95 1.94
C GLN A 56 26.33 5.74 1.13
N PHE A 57 25.17 5.18 1.47
CA PHE A 57 24.38 4.37 0.54
C PHE A 57 23.51 5.32 -0.29
N LYS A 58 23.44 5.08 -1.60
CA LYS A 58 22.71 5.92 -2.54
C LYS A 58 22.04 5.05 -3.60
N PHE A 59 20.82 5.40 -4.02
CA PHE A 59 20.31 4.95 -5.31
C PHE A 59 20.16 6.13 -6.28
N ILE A 60 20.37 5.84 -7.57
CA ILE A 60 20.22 6.80 -8.66
C ILE A 60 19.37 6.14 -9.75
N VAL A 61 18.31 6.82 -10.16
CA VAL A 61 17.51 6.43 -11.33
C VAL A 61 17.93 7.28 -12.51
N ARG A 62 18.27 6.63 -13.63
CA ARG A 62 18.58 7.33 -14.89
C ARG A 62 17.71 6.83 -16.02
N ARG A 63 17.49 7.69 -17.02
CA ARG A 63 16.94 7.28 -18.32
C ARG A 63 17.84 7.78 -19.44
N ASN A 64 18.32 6.87 -20.28
CA ASN A 64 19.22 7.18 -21.39
C ASN A 64 20.46 8.01 -20.96
N GLY A 65 21.01 7.72 -19.78
CA GLY A 65 22.17 8.42 -19.21
C GLY A 65 21.85 9.69 -18.40
N ASN A 66 20.63 10.23 -18.47
CA ASN A 66 20.22 11.39 -17.70
C ASN A 66 19.73 10.99 -16.31
N GLU A 67 20.27 11.60 -15.26
CA GLU A 67 19.81 11.39 -13.88
C GLU A 67 18.43 12.02 -13.67
N LEU A 68 17.48 11.21 -13.19
CA LEU A 68 16.09 11.61 -12.94
C LEU A 68 15.81 11.81 -11.46
N SER A 69 16.36 10.94 -10.61
CA SER A 69 16.22 11.03 -9.15
C SER A 69 17.41 10.36 -8.47
N SER A 70 17.74 10.87 -7.29
CA SER A 70 18.86 10.43 -6.48
C SER A 70 18.47 10.56 -5.00
N GLN A 71 18.49 9.44 -4.27
CA GLN A 71 18.19 9.40 -2.84
C GLN A 71 19.31 8.68 -2.10
N TRP A 72 19.55 9.05 -0.85
CA TRP A 72 20.69 8.54 -0.10
C TRP A 72 20.45 8.50 1.41
N VAL A 73 21.24 7.68 2.09
CA VAL A 73 21.35 7.66 3.54
C VAL A 73 22.79 7.35 3.94
N ASP A 74 23.26 8.04 4.97
CA ASP A 74 24.54 7.79 5.62
C ASP A 74 24.42 6.60 6.56
N VAL A 75 25.32 5.64 6.39
CA VAL A 75 25.39 4.42 7.20
C VAL A 75 26.71 4.38 7.92
N ASN A 76 26.64 4.23 9.24
CA ASN A 76 27.83 3.99 10.05
C ASN A 76 28.34 2.56 9.81
N SER A 77 29.55 2.40 9.27
CA SER A 77 30.15 1.12 8.92
C SER A 77 30.51 0.24 10.13
N MET A 78 30.53 0.81 11.35
CA MET A 78 30.87 0.10 12.58
C MET A 78 29.63 -0.34 13.37
N THR A 79 28.58 0.48 13.37
CA THR A 79 27.34 0.21 14.12
C THR A 79 26.16 -0.20 13.23
N GLY A 80 26.20 0.13 11.94
CA GLY A 80 25.05 0.02 11.04
C GLY A 80 23.90 0.95 11.44
N SER A 81 24.19 2.06 12.11
CA SER A 81 23.19 3.10 12.42
C SER A 81 23.04 4.03 11.22
N LEU A 82 21.81 4.49 10.97
CA LEU A 82 21.54 5.55 10.00
C LEU A 82 21.80 6.92 10.62
N GLU A 83 22.46 7.79 9.87
CA GLU A 83 22.78 9.16 10.32
C GLU A 83 21.89 10.18 9.60
N ASN A 84 22.39 10.79 8.51
CA ASN A 84 21.67 11.74 7.67
C ASN A 84 21.16 11.06 6.40
N GLY A 85 20.17 11.66 5.72
CA GLY A 85 19.71 11.14 4.45
C GLY A 85 18.40 11.76 3.99
N THR A 86 17.98 11.36 2.79
CA THR A 86 16.70 11.73 2.19
C THR A 86 15.65 10.61 2.28
N MET A 87 15.96 9.54 3.00
CA MET A 87 15.14 8.33 3.13
C MET A 87 15.35 7.67 4.49
N LYS A 88 15.42 8.49 5.56
CA LYS A 88 15.67 8.03 6.93
C LYS A 88 14.42 7.43 7.59
N ASP A 89 13.26 7.98 7.25
CA ASP A 89 11.97 7.53 7.72
C ASP A 89 10.97 7.45 6.56
N MET A 90 9.83 6.83 6.82
CA MET A 90 8.81 6.61 5.80
C MET A 90 8.20 7.91 5.25
N ASP A 91 8.11 8.95 6.07
CA ASP A 91 7.54 10.25 5.68
C ASP A 91 8.45 10.96 4.64
N GLN A 92 9.74 10.60 4.59
CA GLN A 92 10.72 11.06 3.60
C GLN A 92 10.77 10.23 2.31
N THR A 93 9.89 9.24 2.15
CA THR A 93 9.89 8.35 0.98
C THR A 93 8.68 8.50 0.04
N PRO A 94 8.12 9.71 -0.21
CA PRO A 94 7.04 9.84 -1.19
C PRO A 94 7.54 9.47 -2.59
N SER A 95 6.66 8.92 -3.41
CA SER A 95 6.97 8.59 -4.79
C SER A 95 7.31 9.86 -5.58
N THR A 96 8.35 9.79 -6.40
CA THR A 96 8.81 10.90 -7.24
C THR A 96 8.18 10.81 -8.63
N PHE A 97 7.63 11.93 -9.10
CA PHE A 97 7.05 12.07 -10.44
C PHE A 97 8.00 12.88 -11.32
N VAL A 98 8.46 12.29 -12.42
CA VAL A 98 9.43 12.92 -13.31
C VAL A 98 9.17 12.48 -14.75
N ASP A 99 9.03 13.43 -15.66
CA ASP A 99 8.60 13.19 -17.04
C ASP A 99 7.29 12.37 -17.10
N ASP A 100 7.29 11.25 -17.84
CA ASP A 100 6.23 10.24 -17.94
C ASP A 100 6.41 9.08 -16.95
N LEU A 101 7.30 9.22 -15.96
CA LEU A 101 7.70 8.17 -15.03
C LEU A 101 7.28 8.47 -13.58
N ILE A 102 7.07 7.38 -12.84
CA ILE A 102 6.91 7.38 -11.40
C ILE A 102 7.97 6.47 -10.79
N ILE A 103 8.75 7.02 -9.85
CA ILE A 103 9.77 6.33 -9.08
C ILE A 103 9.23 6.16 -7.66
N ALA A 104 8.84 4.95 -7.29
CA ALA A 104 8.37 4.62 -5.94
C ALA A 104 9.43 3.82 -5.20
N TYR A 105 9.79 4.25 -3.99
CA TYR A 105 10.84 3.64 -3.20
C TYR A 105 10.54 3.70 -1.71
N GLY A 106 11.23 2.87 -0.93
CA GLY A 106 11.18 2.92 0.53
C GLY A 106 12.44 2.31 1.14
N PHE A 107 12.71 2.66 2.39
CA PHE A 107 13.90 2.21 3.12
C PHE A 107 13.54 1.69 4.51
N TYR A 108 13.91 0.44 4.80
CA TYR A 108 13.76 -0.20 6.09
C TYR A 108 15.08 -0.12 6.88
N ASP A 109 15.01 0.45 8.08
CA ASP A 109 16.11 0.60 9.01
C ASP A 109 16.17 -0.63 9.91
N ALA A 110 17.02 -1.58 9.54
CA ALA A 110 17.17 -2.79 10.30
C ALA A 110 17.84 -2.55 11.66
N GLY A 111 17.17 -3.02 12.71
CA GLY A 111 17.77 -3.23 14.02
C GLY A 111 18.73 -4.43 14.03
N PRO A 112 19.04 -4.98 15.23
CA PRO A 112 19.90 -6.16 15.37
C PRO A 112 19.24 -7.49 14.92
N GLY A 113 18.05 -7.43 14.34
CA GLY A 113 17.24 -8.58 13.90
C GLY A 113 16.63 -9.39 15.05
N HIS A 114 16.14 -8.71 16.07
CA HIS A 114 15.33 -9.33 17.11
C HIS A 114 14.02 -9.88 16.55
N ALA A 115 13.50 -10.95 17.16
CA ALA A 115 12.24 -11.59 16.77
C ALA A 115 12.17 -12.06 15.30
N GLY A 116 13.32 -12.32 14.67
CA GLY A 116 13.40 -12.76 13.28
C GLY A 116 13.32 -11.62 12.25
N LEU A 117 13.22 -10.37 12.70
CA LEU A 117 13.32 -9.21 11.81
C LEU A 117 14.65 -9.23 11.03
N PRO A 118 14.67 -8.65 9.82
CA PRO A 118 15.88 -8.51 9.03
C PRO A 118 16.99 -7.81 9.82
N LYS A 119 18.23 -8.32 9.70
CA LYS A 119 19.44 -7.73 10.30
C LYS A 119 20.12 -6.70 9.41
N GLN A 120 19.64 -6.58 8.18
CA GLN A 120 20.21 -5.78 7.10
C GLN A 120 19.16 -4.78 6.68
N HIS A 121 19.59 -3.55 6.42
CA HIS A 121 18.67 -2.53 5.91
C HIS A 121 18.09 -3.02 4.58
N GLN A 122 16.93 -2.51 4.19
CA GLN A 122 16.35 -2.82 2.90
C GLN A 122 16.00 -1.55 2.15
N CYS A 123 16.29 -1.52 0.85
CA CYS A 123 15.87 -0.47 -0.04
C CYS A 123 15.12 -1.11 -1.20
N TYR A 124 13.87 -0.74 -1.43
CA TYR A 124 13.19 -1.11 -2.68
C TYR A 124 13.03 0.12 -3.56
N VAL A 125 13.18 -0.06 -4.86
CA VAL A 125 12.97 0.98 -5.87
C VAL A 125 12.21 0.37 -7.05
N THR A 126 11.08 0.97 -7.39
CA THR A 126 10.32 0.62 -8.60
C THR A 126 10.23 1.83 -9.52
N VAL A 127 10.39 1.60 -10.82
CA VAL A 127 10.27 2.65 -11.84
C VAL A 127 9.28 2.20 -12.88
N THR A 128 8.18 2.94 -13.00
CA THR A 128 7.09 2.64 -13.93
C THR A 128 6.65 3.90 -14.67
N ARG A 129 5.82 3.74 -15.70
CA ARG A 129 5.17 4.87 -16.36
C ARG A 129 4.08 5.45 -15.46
N ASP A 130 3.63 6.66 -15.77
CA ASP A 130 2.37 7.17 -15.22
C ASP A 130 1.19 6.29 -15.68
N TYR A 131 0.53 5.65 -14.72
CA TYR A 131 -0.61 4.76 -14.93
C TYR A 131 -1.96 5.47 -14.76
N SER A 132 -2.01 6.80 -14.80
CA SER A 132 -3.26 7.57 -14.73
C SER A 132 -4.29 7.19 -15.80
N ASN A 133 -3.87 6.65 -16.95
CA ASN A 133 -4.73 6.31 -18.09
C ASN A 133 -4.65 4.84 -18.51
N TRP A 134 -4.24 3.94 -17.61
CA TRP A 134 -3.92 2.58 -18.03
C TRP A 134 -5.13 1.83 -18.58
N MET A 135 -6.36 2.08 -18.11
CA MET A 135 -7.55 1.42 -18.66
C MET A 135 -7.86 1.91 -20.07
N ARG A 136 -7.57 3.18 -20.38
CA ARG A 136 -7.62 3.68 -21.77
C ARG A 136 -6.65 2.94 -22.67
N ASP A 137 -5.43 2.71 -22.20
CA ASP A 137 -4.36 2.10 -22.99
C ASP A 137 -4.57 0.59 -23.17
N VAL A 138 -4.98 -0.11 -22.11
CA VAL A 138 -5.19 -1.57 -22.12
C VAL A 138 -6.52 -1.96 -22.72
N VAL A 139 -7.55 -1.11 -22.53
CA VAL A 139 -8.92 -1.33 -22.99
C VAL A 139 -9.43 -0.08 -23.75
N PRO A 140 -8.90 0.20 -24.96
CA PRO A 140 -9.32 1.38 -25.73
C PRO A 140 -10.81 1.38 -26.05
N LEU A 141 -11.42 2.56 -26.12
CA LEU A 141 -12.82 2.71 -26.55
C LEU A 141 -13.04 2.07 -27.93
N GLY A 142 -14.15 1.34 -28.07
CA GLY A 142 -14.50 0.63 -29.31
C GLY A 142 -13.70 -0.64 -29.60
N SER A 143 -12.72 -1.01 -28.76
CA SER A 143 -11.99 -2.26 -28.91
C SER A 143 -12.82 -3.49 -28.52
N GLU A 144 -12.45 -4.68 -29.01
CA GLU A 144 -13.06 -5.95 -28.57
C GLU A 144 -12.95 -6.15 -27.06
N LYS A 145 -11.83 -5.69 -26.46
CA LYS A 145 -11.63 -5.74 -25.01
C LYS A 145 -12.66 -4.89 -24.26
N ALA A 146 -13.03 -3.72 -24.78
CA ALA A 146 -14.01 -2.83 -24.15
C ALA A 146 -15.42 -3.45 -24.12
N ASN A 147 -15.73 -4.35 -25.05
CA ASN A 147 -16.99 -5.10 -25.08
C ASN A 147 -17.03 -6.27 -24.09
N LYS A 148 -15.90 -6.63 -23.46
CA LYS A 148 -15.89 -7.68 -22.45
C LYS A 148 -16.59 -7.20 -21.16
N PRO A 149 -17.24 -8.11 -20.41
CA PRO A 149 -17.82 -7.78 -19.10
C PRO A 149 -16.78 -7.20 -18.15
N PHE A 150 -17.14 -6.16 -17.39
CA PHE A 150 -16.25 -5.51 -16.43
C PHE A 150 -15.77 -6.47 -15.33
N LYS A 151 -16.57 -7.49 -14.98
CA LYS A 151 -16.12 -8.56 -14.07
C LYS A 151 -14.85 -9.30 -14.53
N ARG A 152 -14.43 -9.18 -15.80
CA ARG A 152 -13.15 -9.73 -16.29
C ARG A 152 -11.95 -8.83 -16.02
N MET A 153 -12.11 -7.67 -15.38
CA MET A 153 -11.01 -6.79 -15.02
C MET A 153 -10.12 -7.43 -13.94
N VAL A 154 -8.84 -7.07 -13.96
CA VAL A 154 -7.91 -7.24 -12.84
C VAL A 154 -7.53 -5.84 -12.38
N LEU A 155 -7.80 -5.52 -11.12
CA LEU A 155 -7.63 -4.16 -10.58
C LEU A 155 -6.51 -4.14 -9.54
N PRO A 156 -5.44 -3.35 -9.77
CA PRO A 156 -4.49 -3.05 -8.71
C PRO A 156 -5.14 -2.27 -7.57
N ALA A 157 -4.75 -2.55 -6.33
CA ALA A 157 -5.32 -1.96 -5.13
C ALA A 157 -4.28 -1.68 -4.04
N ALA A 158 -4.48 -0.58 -3.33
CA ALA A 158 -3.77 -0.28 -2.11
C ALA A 158 -4.53 -0.84 -0.90
N HIS A 159 -3.83 -1.59 -0.04
CA HIS A 159 -4.38 -2.11 1.21
C HIS A 159 -4.56 -0.98 2.23
N ASP A 160 -5.71 -0.93 2.90
CA ASP A 160 -6.03 0.05 3.94
C ASP A 160 -5.69 1.50 3.53
N ILE A 161 -6.16 1.93 2.35
CA ILE A 161 -5.81 3.20 1.71
C ILE A 161 -5.95 4.44 2.62
N GLY A 162 -6.83 4.40 3.63
CA GLY A 162 -6.99 5.51 4.55
C GLY A 162 -5.86 5.65 5.58
N MET A 163 -4.96 4.67 5.70
CA MET A 163 -3.78 4.71 6.57
C MET A 163 -2.54 5.15 5.79
N ASN A 164 -2.65 6.30 5.13
CA ASN A 164 -1.62 6.86 4.27
C ASN A 164 -0.91 8.10 4.82
N SER A 165 -1.25 8.52 6.04
CA SER A 165 -0.57 9.61 6.74
C SER A 165 -0.83 9.54 8.24
N MET A 166 0.07 10.14 9.03
CA MET A 166 -0.12 10.32 10.47
C MET A 166 -1.09 11.45 10.85
N HIS A 167 -1.61 12.22 9.89
CA HIS A 167 -2.29 13.50 10.18
C HIS A 167 -3.47 13.35 11.16
N THR A 168 -4.45 12.51 10.84
CA THR A 168 -5.63 12.29 11.68
C THR A 168 -5.24 11.67 13.02
N SER A 169 -4.32 10.71 13.02
CA SER A 169 -3.88 10.04 14.24
C SER A 169 -3.09 10.96 15.18
N GLN A 170 -2.26 11.88 14.65
CA GLN A 170 -1.56 12.88 15.46
C GLN A 170 -2.53 13.87 16.09
N GLN A 171 -3.51 14.36 15.33
CA GLN A 171 -4.57 15.22 15.88
C GLN A 171 -5.34 14.51 16.98
N LEU A 172 -5.71 13.25 16.76
CA LEU A 172 -6.35 12.41 17.77
C LEU A 172 -5.50 12.30 19.06
N LEU A 173 -4.21 11.97 18.92
CA LEU A 173 -3.31 11.73 20.05
C LEU A 173 -3.00 13.00 20.85
N SER A 174 -2.96 14.17 20.20
CA SER A 174 -2.60 15.44 20.86
C SER A 174 -3.49 15.84 22.04
N HIS A 175 -4.70 15.29 22.14
CA HIS A 175 -5.68 15.61 23.19
C HIS A 175 -6.17 14.37 23.97
N ALA A 176 -5.68 13.17 23.61
CA ALA A 176 -6.08 11.94 24.28
C ALA A 176 -5.27 11.71 25.57
N GLY A 177 -5.96 11.40 26.67
CA GLY A 177 -5.31 10.97 27.91
C GLY A 177 -4.70 9.56 27.78
N THR A 178 -3.67 9.27 28.57
CA THR A 178 -2.91 8.01 28.50
C THR A 178 -3.76 6.75 28.63
N GLY A 179 -4.73 6.74 29.57
CA GLY A 179 -5.62 5.58 29.76
C GLY A 179 -6.48 5.29 28.52
N LEU A 180 -6.96 6.35 27.86
CA LEU A 180 -7.75 6.24 26.64
C LEU A 180 -6.91 5.76 25.45
N ILE A 181 -5.66 6.22 25.34
CA ILE A 181 -4.72 5.74 24.34
C ILE A 181 -4.47 4.24 24.51
N LYS A 182 -4.23 3.77 25.75
CA LYS A 182 -4.05 2.34 26.03
C LYS A 182 -5.26 1.50 25.62
N GLU A 183 -6.46 1.95 26.00
CA GLU A 183 -7.70 1.24 25.71
C GLU A 183 -7.92 1.13 24.21
N VAL A 184 -7.85 2.26 23.49
CA VAL A 184 -8.12 2.31 22.06
C VAL A 184 -7.05 1.56 21.27
N LEU A 185 -5.77 1.92 21.45
CA LEU A 185 -4.69 1.31 20.68
C LEU A 185 -4.49 -0.16 21.06
N GLY A 186 -4.67 -0.50 22.33
CA GLY A 186 -4.53 -1.86 22.81
C GLY A 186 -5.57 -2.84 22.25
N HIS A 187 -6.79 -2.38 21.99
CA HIS A 187 -7.83 -3.19 21.35
C HIS A 187 -7.79 -3.14 19.82
N SER A 188 -7.21 -2.07 19.24
CA SER A 188 -7.18 -1.88 17.79
C SER A 188 -5.99 -2.55 17.11
N LEU A 189 -4.87 -2.64 17.82
CA LEU A 189 -3.63 -3.20 17.29
C LEU A 189 -3.29 -4.48 18.04
N PRO A 190 -3.20 -5.63 17.34
CA PRO A 190 -2.73 -6.88 17.93
C PRO A 190 -1.41 -6.64 18.68
N GLY A 191 -1.29 -7.17 19.90
CA GLY A 191 -0.06 -7.10 20.69
C GLY A 191 0.34 -5.73 21.27
N ALA A 192 -0.32 -4.61 20.92
CA ALA A 192 0.01 -3.29 21.45
C ALA A 192 -0.14 -3.20 22.97
N LEU A 193 -1.12 -3.89 23.58
CA LEU A 193 -1.26 -4.00 25.04
C LEU A 193 0.00 -4.55 25.72
N ALA A 194 0.69 -5.51 25.09
CA ALA A 194 1.89 -6.10 25.66
C ALA A 194 3.06 -5.10 25.71
N VAL A 195 3.09 -4.14 24.78
CA VAL A 195 4.05 -3.03 24.79
C VAL A 195 3.67 -2.03 25.88
N PHE A 196 2.40 -1.60 25.93
CA PHE A 196 1.94 -0.64 26.94
C PHE A 196 2.12 -1.13 28.38
N ASN A 197 2.02 -2.43 28.62
CA ASN A 197 2.23 -3.01 29.95
C ASN A 197 3.71 -3.06 30.38
N LYS A 198 4.65 -2.81 29.46
CA LYS A 198 6.10 -2.77 29.76
C LYS A 198 6.64 -1.36 30.00
N VAL A 199 5.85 -0.32 29.76
CA VAL A 199 6.27 1.08 29.85
C VAL A 199 5.43 1.84 30.87
N GLY A 200 6.04 2.85 31.53
CA GLY A 200 5.32 3.72 32.46
C GLY A 200 4.34 4.66 31.75
N ASP A 201 3.29 5.10 32.44
CA ASP A 201 2.20 5.91 31.87
C ASP A 201 2.68 7.17 31.14
N ALA A 202 3.67 7.88 31.68
CA ALA A 202 4.23 9.07 31.03
C ALA A 202 4.94 8.76 29.69
N ALA A 203 5.52 7.57 29.55
CA ALA A 203 6.20 7.15 28.33
C ALA A 203 5.22 6.77 27.20
N ILE A 204 3.97 6.42 27.55
CA ILE A 204 2.99 5.90 26.60
C ILE A 204 2.50 6.97 25.63
N ASN A 205 2.28 8.20 26.11
CA ASN A 205 1.92 9.31 25.23
C ASN A 205 3.04 9.64 24.24
N HIS A 206 4.30 9.38 24.63
CA HIS A 206 5.46 9.64 23.78
C HIS A 206 5.61 8.58 22.68
N ILE A 207 5.39 7.30 23.00
CA ILE A 207 5.55 6.19 22.04
C ILE A 207 4.30 5.91 21.19
N ALA A 208 3.13 6.44 21.56
CA ALA A 208 1.88 6.17 20.85
C ALA A 208 1.88 6.57 19.37
N PRO A 209 2.39 7.77 18.97
CA PRO A 209 2.54 8.11 17.55
C PRO A 209 3.41 7.09 16.81
N ASP A 210 4.44 6.58 17.47
CA ASP A 210 5.39 5.66 16.87
C ASP A 210 4.82 4.25 16.72
N ILE A 211 4.02 3.80 17.68
CA ILE A 211 3.22 2.57 17.57
C ILE A 211 2.29 2.64 16.35
N ILE A 212 1.59 3.76 16.16
CA ILE A 212 0.70 3.92 15.00
C ILE A 212 1.51 3.93 13.71
N ARG A 213 2.62 4.70 13.65
CA ARG A 213 3.47 4.76 12.46
C ARG A 213 4.03 3.40 12.08
N ALA A 214 4.47 2.61 13.07
CA ALA A 214 5.05 1.30 12.84
C ALA A 214 4.00 0.23 12.49
N LEU A 215 2.84 0.26 13.14
CA LEU A 215 1.91 -0.88 13.11
C LEU A 215 0.64 -0.65 12.30
N ALA A 216 0.27 0.60 12.01
CA ALA A 216 -1.02 0.94 11.41
C ALA A 216 -0.90 1.64 10.06
N LEU A 217 0.21 2.32 9.76
CA LEU A 217 0.43 2.91 8.44
C LEU A 217 0.79 1.84 7.42
N THR A 218 -0.09 1.70 6.43
CA THR A 218 0.03 0.73 5.33
C THR A 218 0.40 1.41 4.02
N GLN A 219 0.27 2.73 3.93
CA GLN A 219 0.60 3.51 2.74
C GLN A 219 1.47 4.71 3.12
N LYS A 220 2.33 5.12 2.19
CA LYS A 220 3.22 6.30 2.33
C LYS A 220 2.88 7.43 1.36
N ASP A 221 2.08 7.12 0.34
CA ASP A 221 1.74 8.01 -0.76
C ASP A 221 0.32 8.56 -0.59
N SER A 222 0.08 9.78 -1.09
CA SER A 222 -1.27 10.35 -1.13
C SER A 222 -2.18 9.54 -2.05
N LEU A 223 -3.51 9.65 -1.87
CA LEU A 223 -4.45 8.96 -2.76
C LEU A 223 -4.26 9.38 -4.22
N ALA A 224 -4.00 10.67 -4.47
CA ALA A 224 -3.69 11.16 -5.81
C ALA A 224 -2.46 10.46 -6.41
N ALA A 225 -1.39 10.27 -5.63
CA ALA A 225 -0.20 9.54 -6.08
C ALA A 225 -0.51 8.06 -6.34
N ILE A 226 -1.27 7.41 -5.47
CA ILE A 226 -1.68 5.99 -5.60
C ILE A 226 -2.57 5.76 -6.84
N LEU A 227 -3.45 6.72 -7.17
CA LEU A 227 -4.23 6.69 -8.41
C LEU A 227 -3.34 6.83 -9.66
N LYS A 228 -2.34 7.70 -9.63
CA LYS A 228 -1.34 7.82 -10.71
C LYS A 228 -0.47 6.57 -10.84
N LEU A 229 -0.13 5.93 -9.73
CA LEU A 229 0.58 4.65 -9.71
C LEU A 229 -0.25 3.52 -10.33
N GLY A 230 -1.59 3.64 -10.34
CA GLY A 230 -2.47 2.77 -11.13
C GLY A 230 -3.55 2.03 -10.33
N ALA A 231 -3.70 2.29 -9.03
CA ALA A 231 -4.75 1.68 -8.23
C ALA A 231 -6.15 2.07 -8.74
N ARG A 232 -7.05 1.09 -8.84
CA ARG A 232 -8.44 1.29 -9.32
C ARG A 232 -9.47 0.54 -8.48
N TYR A 233 -9.03 -0.12 -7.42
CA TYR A 233 -9.88 -0.73 -6.42
C TYR A 233 -9.44 -0.29 -5.03
N PHE A 234 -10.41 0.03 -4.18
CA PHE A 234 -10.17 0.46 -2.81
C PHE A 234 -11.18 -0.19 -1.87
N GLU A 235 -10.67 -0.71 -0.75
CA GLU A 235 -11.51 -1.03 0.40
C GLU A 235 -11.53 0.18 1.34
N PHE A 236 -12.71 0.59 1.77
CA PHE A 236 -12.87 1.69 2.71
C PHE A 236 -13.77 1.28 3.86
N ARG A 237 -13.36 1.63 5.08
CA ARG A 237 -14.07 1.27 6.32
C ARG A 237 -14.57 2.53 7.03
N PRO A 238 -15.65 3.18 6.53
CA PRO A 238 -16.07 4.47 7.05
C PRO A 238 -16.76 4.31 8.40
N ALA A 239 -16.23 4.93 9.45
CA ALA A 239 -16.92 5.06 10.73
C ALA A 239 -16.48 6.34 11.44
N LYS A 240 -17.28 6.80 12.41
CA LYS A 240 -16.88 7.87 13.33
C LYS A 240 -15.78 7.37 14.26
N CYS A 241 -15.01 8.29 14.84
CA CYS A 241 -14.03 7.93 15.85
C CYS A 241 -14.69 7.21 17.03
N HIS A 242 -13.91 6.38 17.73
CA HIS A 242 -14.33 5.71 18.94
C HIS A 242 -15.04 6.68 19.90
N ARG A 243 -16.21 6.32 20.43
CA ARG A 243 -17.04 7.23 21.25
C ARG A 243 -16.29 7.91 22.39
N GLN A 244 -15.36 7.22 23.04
CA GLN A 244 -14.57 7.82 24.11
C GLN A 244 -13.53 8.82 23.58
N LEU A 245 -12.94 8.55 22.41
CA LEU A 245 -12.05 9.49 21.73
C LEU A 245 -12.79 10.71 21.24
N GLN A 246 -13.98 10.53 20.66
CA GLN A 246 -14.80 11.63 20.13
C GLN A 246 -15.10 12.69 21.20
N ARG A 247 -15.17 12.33 22.48
CA ARG A 247 -15.42 13.26 23.60
C ARG A 247 -14.26 14.22 23.87
N VAL A 248 -13.05 13.85 23.46
CA VAL A 248 -11.80 14.60 23.76
C VAL A 248 -11.03 14.97 22.50
N SER A 249 -11.43 14.43 21.34
CA SER A 249 -10.73 14.63 20.08
C SER A 249 -11.08 15.99 19.48
N PRO A 250 -10.09 16.72 18.93
CA PRO A 250 -10.34 17.92 18.13
C PRO A 250 -10.87 17.58 16.72
N LEU A 251 -10.96 16.30 16.37
CA LEU A 251 -11.41 15.87 15.05
C LEU A 251 -12.90 16.18 14.84
N PRO A 252 -13.27 16.68 13.64
CA PRO A 252 -14.68 16.79 13.25
C PRO A 252 -15.46 15.49 13.47
N ASP A 253 -16.72 15.59 13.89
CA ASP A 253 -17.61 14.43 14.04
C ASP A 253 -18.12 13.94 12.68
N THR A 254 -17.24 13.32 11.90
CA THR A 254 -17.49 12.82 10.54
C THR A 254 -17.00 11.38 10.37
N TRP A 255 -17.12 10.85 9.15
CA TRP A 255 -16.72 9.49 8.80
C TRP A 255 -15.26 9.45 8.37
N TYR A 256 -14.48 8.63 9.05
CA TYR A 256 -13.07 8.36 8.77
C TYR A 256 -12.90 6.91 8.34
N PHE A 257 -11.85 6.64 7.58
CA PHE A 257 -11.32 5.29 7.47
C PHE A 257 -10.94 4.78 8.86
N GLN A 258 -11.26 3.52 9.16
CA GLN A 258 -10.92 2.88 10.42
C GLN A 258 -9.99 1.69 10.21
N HIS A 259 -8.82 1.74 10.85
CA HIS A 259 -7.96 0.58 11.07
C HIS A 259 -8.06 0.19 12.55
N GLY A 260 -8.92 -0.78 12.86
CA GLY A 260 -9.40 -0.94 14.24
C GLY A 260 -10.21 0.29 14.66
N ALA A 261 -9.87 0.92 15.78
CA ALA A 261 -10.39 2.23 16.19
C ALA A 261 -9.44 3.40 15.89
N ILE A 262 -8.38 3.18 15.10
CA ILE A 262 -7.45 4.23 14.68
C ILE A 262 -8.03 4.92 13.44
N PRO A 263 -8.41 6.21 13.52
CA PRO A 263 -8.96 6.93 12.38
C PRO A 263 -7.83 7.37 11.43
N GLY A 264 -8.06 7.15 10.14
CA GLY A 264 -7.23 7.57 9.02
C GLY A 264 -7.87 8.71 8.21
N MET A 265 -7.79 8.62 6.89
CA MET A 265 -8.34 9.60 5.94
C MET A 265 -9.86 9.79 6.11
N PRO A 266 -10.40 11.03 6.02
CA PRO A 266 -11.85 11.26 5.96
C PRO A 266 -12.51 10.68 4.70
N TYR A 267 -13.70 10.10 4.83
CA TYR A 267 -14.43 9.48 3.72
C TYR A 267 -14.81 10.48 2.61
N ALA A 268 -15.22 11.70 2.99
CA ALA A 268 -15.53 12.75 2.03
C ALA A 268 -14.31 13.17 1.21
N GLN A 269 -13.15 13.29 1.85
CA GLN A 269 -11.88 13.61 1.16
C GLN A 269 -11.49 12.49 0.20
N PHE A 270 -11.57 11.24 0.65
CA PHE A 270 -11.29 10.06 -0.16
C PHE A 270 -12.14 10.02 -1.45
N LEU A 271 -13.46 10.25 -1.33
CA LEU A 271 -14.35 10.30 -2.48
C LEU A 271 -14.07 11.52 -3.39
N ALA A 272 -13.79 12.69 -2.82
CA ALA A 272 -13.51 13.90 -3.58
C ALA A 272 -12.27 13.72 -4.46
N ASP A 273 -11.20 13.12 -3.92
CA ASP A 273 -9.97 12.83 -4.65
C ASP A 273 -10.21 11.81 -5.79
N ILE A 274 -11.06 10.79 -5.58
CA ILE A 274 -11.45 9.85 -6.64
C ILE A 274 -12.28 10.55 -7.73
N VAL A 275 -13.25 11.38 -7.34
CA VAL A 275 -14.10 12.10 -8.31
C VAL A 275 -13.27 13.08 -9.12
N ALA A 276 -12.33 13.80 -8.50
CA ALA A 276 -11.39 14.67 -9.19
C ALA A 276 -10.52 13.89 -10.18
N PHE A 277 -10.02 12.72 -9.80
CA PHE A 277 -9.27 11.83 -10.68
C PHE A 277 -10.10 11.35 -11.88
N LEU A 278 -11.31 10.85 -11.65
CA LEU A 278 -12.21 10.40 -12.71
C LEU A 278 -12.61 11.54 -13.63
N ALA A 279 -12.81 12.76 -13.11
CA ALA A 279 -13.09 13.92 -13.95
C ALA A 279 -11.93 14.24 -14.91
N ALA A 280 -10.69 14.08 -14.44
CA ALA A 280 -9.49 14.26 -15.25
C ALA A 280 -9.25 13.09 -16.24
N GLN A 281 -9.54 11.85 -15.83
CA GLN A 281 -9.26 10.63 -16.60
C GLN A 281 -10.57 9.94 -17.04
N ARG A 282 -11.12 10.38 -18.17
CA ARG A 282 -12.49 10.03 -18.59
C ARG A 282 -12.74 8.57 -18.89
N ASP A 283 -11.69 7.83 -19.25
CA ASP A 283 -11.76 6.42 -19.61
C ASP A 283 -11.52 5.48 -18.41
N GLU A 284 -11.18 6.03 -17.25
CA GLU A 284 -10.91 5.23 -16.06
C GLU A 284 -12.19 4.93 -15.28
N LEU A 285 -12.19 3.79 -14.60
CA LEU A 285 -13.23 3.40 -13.66
C LEU A 285 -12.58 3.04 -12.33
N VAL A 286 -13.21 3.44 -11.22
CA VAL A 286 -12.74 3.13 -9.87
C VAL A 286 -13.82 2.36 -9.14
N VAL A 287 -13.41 1.28 -8.48
CA VAL A 287 -14.26 0.49 -7.59
C VAL A 287 -13.92 0.82 -6.15
N VAL A 288 -14.94 1.14 -5.35
CA VAL A 288 -14.81 1.29 -3.90
C VAL A 288 -15.74 0.29 -3.24
N GLN A 289 -15.18 -0.58 -2.41
CA GLN A 289 -15.95 -1.47 -1.54
C GLN A 289 -15.99 -0.90 -0.12
N LEU A 290 -17.18 -0.62 0.36
CA LEU A 290 -17.44 -0.26 1.75
C LEU A 290 -17.65 -1.52 2.58
N ARG A 291 -16.91 -1.63 3.69
CA ARG A 291 -16.92 -2.78 4.61
C ARG A 291 -16.53 -2.36 6.02
N TRP A 292 -16.77 -3.22 7.02
CA TRP A 292 -16.57 -2.88 8.44
C TRP A 292 -15.98 -4.01 9.29
N ASP A 293 -15.35 -5.00 8.66
CA ASP A 293 -14.51 -5.95 9.37
C ASP A 293 -13.37 -5.25 10.11
N GLY A 294 -13.12 -5.70 11.33
CA GLY A 294 -12.15 -5.08 12.23
C GLY A 294 -12.57 -3.74 12.84
N VAL A 295 -13.69 -3.13 12.43
CA VAL A 295 -14.18 -1.86 13.01
C VAL A 295 -14.94 -2.13 14.32
N PRO A 296 -14.47 -1.63 15.48
CA PRO A 296 -15.12 -1.84 16.77
C PRO A 296 -16.55 -1.29 16.82
N GLY A 297 -17.41 -1.89 17.64
CA GLY A 297 -18.82 -1.48 17.77
C GLY A 297 -18.97 -0.07 18.36
N GLU A 298 -17.96 0.39 19.08
CA GLU A 298 -17.83 1.70 19.69
C GLU A 298 -17.47 2.80 18.69
N CYS A 299 -17.12 2.44 17.45
CA CYS A 299 -16.95 3.36 16.31
C CYS A 299 -18.27 3.37 15.52
N PRO A 300 -19.13 4.40 15.66
CA PRO A 300 -20.43 4.42 15.00
C PRO A 300 -20.29 4.29 13.48
N ARG A 301 -21.02 3.33 12.91
CA ARG A 301 -21.07 3.09 11.46
C ARG A 301 -22.14 3.97 10.81
N PRO A 302 -21.92 4.47 9.59
CA PRO A 302 -22.91 5.25 8.87
C PRO A 302 -24.10 4.37 8.43
N SER A 303 -25.28 4.97 8.34
CA SER A 303 -26.42 4.38 7.62
C SER A 303 -26.23 4.53 6.10
N ASP A 304 -27.08 3.85 5.30
CA ASP A 304 -27.09 4.05 3.85
C ASP A 304 -27.39 5.49 3.45
N ALA A 305 -28.27 6.16 4.21
CA ALA A 305 -28.60 7.56 3.98
C ALA A 305 -27.40 8.48 4.26
N ASP A 306 -26.62 8.19 5.30
CA ASP A 306 -25.40 8.95 5.61
C ASP A 306 -24.36 8.80 4.49
N LEU A 307 -24.14 7.56 4.02
CA LEU A 307 -23.21 7.28 2.93
C LEU A 307 -23.65 7.97 1.63
N ALA A 308 -24.92 7.86 1.26
CA ALA A 308 -25.48 8.50 0.08
C ALA A 308 -25.36 10.03 0.17
N ALA A 309 -25.64 10.63 1.33
CA ALA A 309 -25.54 12.07 1.52
C ALA A 309 -24.12 12.59 1.29
N VAL A 310 -23.09 11.86 1.73
CA VAL A 310 -21.68 12.22 1.48
C VAL A 310 -21.35 12.10 -0.01
N VAL A 311 -21.76 11.00 -0.66
CA VAL A 311 -21.53 10.79 -2.10
C VAL A 311 -22.19 11.89 -2.92
N ASP A 312 -23.46 12.19 -2.65
CA ASP A 312 -24.20 13.23 -3.35
C ASP A 312 -23.58 14.62 -3.11
N ALA A 313 -23.12 14.90 -1.89
CA ALA A 313 -22.42 16.16 -1.58
C ALA A 313 -21.14 16.28 -2.41
N VAL A 314 -20.30 15.26 -2.41
CA VAL A 314 -19.04 15.26 -3.17
C VAL A 314 -19.29 15.42 -4.66
N LEU A 315 -20.26 14.70 -5.24
CA LEU A 315 -20.59 14.80 -6.67
C LEU A 315 -21.16 16.19 -7.02
N ARG A 316 -21.99 16.78 -6.16
CA ARG A 316 -22.52 18.14 -6.36
C ARG A 316 -21.41 19.20 -6.28
N ASP A 317 -20.56 19.14 -5.27
CA ASP A 317 -19.52 20.15 -5.02
C ASP A 317 -18.42 20.09 -6.09
N SER A 318 -18.16 18.90 -6.63
CA SER A 318 -17.28 18.74 -7.81
C SER A 318 -17.96 19.30 -9.08
N GLY A 319 -19.29 19.30 -9.13
CA GLY A 319 -20.14 19.70 -10.25
C GLY A 319 -20.03 21.15 -10.74
N ALA A 320 -19.27 22.03 -10.08
CA ALA A 320 -18.91 23.37 -10.59
C ALA A 320 -17.87 23.36 -11.74
N GLY A 321 -17.80 22.27 -12.51
CA GLY A 321 -16.94 22.08 -13.68
C GLY A 321 -16.16 20.77 -13.72
N VAL A 322 -16.07 20.03 -12.61
CA VAL A 322 -15.23 18.83 -12.43
C VAL A 322 -16.13 17.63 -12.09
N GLY A 323 -16.47 16.78 -13.06
CA GLY A 323 -17.18 15.51 -12.77
C GLY A 323 -18.72 15.58 -12.72
N SER A 324 -19.34 16.63 -13.27
CA SER A 324 -20.80 16.76 -13.39
C SER A 324 -21.49 15.65 -14.22
N ASP A 325 -20.71 14.83 -14.92
CA ASP A 325 -21.20 13.70 -15.71
C ASP A 325 -21.02 12.34 -15.02
N ILE A 326 -20.28 12.25 -13.91
CA ILE A 326 -20.00 10.99 -13.22
C ILE A 326 -21.27 10.48 -12.55
N ARG A 327 -21.62 9.23 -12.85
CA ARG A 327 -22.69 8.48 -12.19
C ARG A 327 -22.09 7.37 -11.34
N VAL A 328 -22.76 7.08 -10.23
CA VAL A 328 -22.43 5.94 -9.39
C VAL A 328 -23.02 4.67 -10.03
N GLY A 329 -22.18 3.66 -10.22
CA GLY A 329 -22.61 2.31 -10.58
C GLY A 329 -22.66 1.39 -9.36
N SER A 330 -23.40 0.29 -9.51
CA SER A 330 -23.68 -0.69 -8.47
C SER A 330 -22.91 -2.00 -8.66
N LEU A 331 -23.08 -2.95 -7.73
CA LEU A 331 -22.61 -4.33 -7.88
C LEU A 331 -23.20 -5.01 -9.13
N ASP A 332 -24.48 -4.80 -9.40
CA ASP A 332 -25.12 -5.36 -10.59
C ASP A 332 -24.50 -4.81 -11.88
N ASP A 333 -24.24 -3.50 -11.91
CA ASP A 333 -23.53 -2.87 -13.04
C ASP A 333 -22.13 -3.48 -13.24
N MET A 334 -21.37 -3.70 -12.15
CA MET A 334 -20.03 -4.31 -12.20
C MET A 334 -20.05 -5.74 -12.78
N LEU A 335 -21.08 -6.52 -12.45
CA LEU A 335 -21.17 -7.94 -12.80
C LEU A 335 -21.80 -8.19 -14.17
N SER A 336 -22.72 -7.33 -14.60
CA SER A 336 -23.54 -7.54 -15.80
C SER A 336 -23.07 -6.73 -17.01
N LYS A 337 -22.47 -5.55 -16.81
CA LYS A 337 -22.14 -4.65 -17.91
C LYS A 337 -20.74 -4.87 -18.46
N SER A 338 -20.60 -4.55 -19.74
CA SER A 338 -19.29 -4.37 -20.37
C SER A 338 -18.60 -3.09 -19.91
N ILE A 339 -17.29 -3.05 -20.08
CA ILE A 339 -16.47 -1.87 -19.76
C ILE A 339 -16.95 -0.67 -20.59
N GLN A 340 -17.29 -0.88 -21.86
CA GLN A 340 -17.81 0.16 -22.75
C GLN A 340 -19.18 0.70 -22.29
N GLN A 341 -20.09 -0.17 -21.85
CA GLN A 341 -21.41 0.27 -21.34
C GLN A 341 -21.26 1.14 -20.09
N LEU A 342 -20.41 0.74 -19.15
CA LEU A 342 -20.14 1.55 -17.95
C LEU A 342 -19.62 2.95 -18.31
N ARG A 343 -18.68 3.04 -19.26
CA ARG A 343 -18.17 4.33 -19.76
C ARG A 343 -19.26 5.14 -20.47
N ALA A 344 -20.03 4.53 -21.36
CA ALA A 344 -21.09 5.20 -22.11
C ALA A 344 -22.20 5.75 -21.22
N GLU A 345 -22.50 5.06 -20.12
CA GLU A 345 -23.47 5.51 -19.11
C GLU A 345 -22.85 6.44 -18.04
N ASN A 346 -21.56 6.77 -18.18
CA ASN A 346 -20.74 7.50 -17.20
C ASN A 346 -20.73 6.88 -15.78
N LYS A 347 -21.01 5.58 -15.66
CA LYS A 347 -20.93 4.83 -14.40
C LYS A 347 -19.48 4.47 -14.08
N ARG A 348 -18.69 5.47 -13.72
CA ARG A 348 -17.22 5.38 -13.59
C ARG A 348 -16.75 5.25 -12.14
N LEU A 349 -17.60 5.60 -11.18
CA LEU A 349 -17.41 5.28 -9.77
C LEU A 349 -18.36 4.13 -9.39
N LEU A 350 -17.82 2.93 -9.17
CA LEU A 350 -18.58 1.76 -8.73
C LEU A 350 -18.51 1.69 -7.20
N LEU A 351 -19.63 1.96 -6.52
CA LEU A 351 -19.72 1.87 -5.07
C LEU A 351 -20.41 0.58 -4.67
N LEU A 352 -19.70 -0.23 -3.90
CA LEU A 352 -20.12 -1.55 -3.46
C LEU A 352 -20.19 -1.61 -1.95
N ARG A 353 -21.05 -2.48 -1.43
CA ARG A 353 -21.20 -2.70 0.00
C ARG A 353 -21.35 -4.19 0.30
N ASP A 354 -20.64 -4.67 1.32
CA ASP A 354 -20.77 -6.03 1.88
C ASP A 354 -20.78 -7.14 0.80
N VAL A 355 -19.86 -7.02 -0.15
CA VAL A 355 -19.78 -7.91 -1.32
C VAL A 355 -19.14 -9.25 -0.96
N ALA A 356 -19.76 -10.34 -1.43
CA ALA A 356 -19.17 -11.67 -1.34
C ALA A 356 -17.84 -11.75 -2.09
N GLN A 357 -16.79 -12.11 -1.36
CA GLN A 357 -15.43 -12.18 -1.87
C GLN A 357 -14.71 -13.45 -1.40
N VAL A 358 -13.65 -13.80 -2.09
CA VAL A 358 -12.71 -14.85 -1.72
C VAL A 358 -11.30 -14.28 -1.72
N SER A 359 -10.44 -14.72 -0.81
CA SER A 359 -9.10 -14.18 -0.63
C SER A 359 -8.09 -15.29 -0.34
N ASN A 360 -6.83 -15.10 -0.71
CA ASN A 360 -5.72 -15.92 -0.20
C ASN A 360 -5.29 -15.54 1.23
N TYR A 361 -5.89 -14.49 1.81
CA TYR A 361 -5.59 -14.04 3.17
C TYR A 361 -5.95 -15.10 4.21
N ASP A 362 -5.03 -15.31 5.13
CA ASP A 362 -5.17 -16.18 6.29
C ASP A 362 -4.31 -15.59 7.41
N ASP A 363 -4.87 -15.31 8.59
CA ASP A 363 -4.18 -14.58 9.66
C ASP A 363 -2.82 -15.22 10.02
N VAL A 364 -2.75 -16.55 10.01
CA VAL A 364 -1.52 -17.29 10.33
C VAL A 364 -0.55 -17.23 9.16
N ALA A 365 -1.01 -17.40 7.93
CA ALA A 365 -0.14 -17.37 6.76
C ALA A 365 0.39 -15.97 6.46
N ASN A 366 -0.40 -14.93 6.68
CA ASN A 366 -0.01 -13.53 6.45
C ASN A 366 0.84 -12.96 7.60
N ALA A 367 0.78 -13.53 8.81
CA ALA A 367 1.69 -13.22 9.91
C ALA A 367 3.11 -13.79 9.66
N THR A 368 3.80 -13.25 8.66
CA THR A 368 5.11 -13.72 8.19
C THR A 368 6.09 -12.58 7.94
N LEU A 369 7.38 -12.89 8.01
CA LEU A 369 8.48 -12.00 7.62
C LEU A 369 9.13 -12.41 6.29
N THR A 370 8.79 -13.59 5.76
CA THR A 370 9.46 -14.16 4.58
C THR A 370 8.53 -14.32 3.38
N GLY A 371 7.22 -14.30 3.58
CA GLY A 371 6.22 -14.48 2.52
C GLY A 371 6.00 -15.94 2.08
N ASP A 372 6.76 -16.91 2.61
CA ASP A 372 6.71 -18.31 2.12
C ASP A 372 5.34 -18.98 2.36
N SER A 373 4.73 -18.70 3.51
CA SER A 373 3.38 -19.14 3.85
C SER A 373 2.31 -18.57 2.92
N MET A 374 2.48 -17.32 2.48
CA MET A 374 1.57 -16.67 1.51
C MET A 374 1.72 -17.28 0.12
N VAL A 375 2.96 -17.55 -0.30
CA VAL A 375 3.25 -18.28 -1.55
C VAL A 375 2.59 -19.66 -1.53
N ALA A 376 2.69 -20.39 -0.43
CA ALA A 376 2.02 -21.69 -0.27
C ALA A 376 0.49 -21.58 -0.38
N LYS A 377 -0.12 -20.55 0.22
CA LYS A 377 -1.57 -20.28 0.10
C LYS A 377 -1.99 -19.97 -1.33
N LEU A 378 -1.22 -19.17 -2.07
CA LEU A 378 -1.49 -18.87 -3.48
C LEU A 378 -1.39 -20.12 -4.35
N HIS A 379 -0.40 -20.97 -4.11
CA HIS A 379 -0.31 -22.27 -4.79
C HIS A 379 -1.52 -23.15 -4.49
N ALA A 380 -1.91 -23.29 -3.22
CA ALA A 380 -3.08 -24.06 -2.83
C ALA A 380 -4.36 -23.54 -3.50
N MET A 381 -4.58 -22.22 -3.43
CA MET A 381 -5.71 -21.55 -4.08
C MET A 381 -5.69 -21.72 -5.60
N SER A 382 -4.51 -21.78 -6.25
CA SER A 382 -4.42 -21.98 -7.70
C SER A 382 -4.63 -23.43 -8.14
N ASN A 383 -4.37 -24.39 -7.25
CA ASN A 383 -4.65 -25.81 -7.49
C ASN A 383 -6.14 -26.11 -7.32
N GLU A 384 -6.79 -25.38 -6.40
CA GLU A 384 -8.23 -25.43 -6.19
C GLU A 384 -8.83 -24.02 -6.33
N PRO A 385 -8.92 -23.47 -7.57
CA PRO A 385 -9.45 -22.13 -7.79
C PRO A 385 -10.84 -21.99 -7.20
N PRO A 386 -11.17 -20.84 -6.56
CA PRO A 386 -12.49 -20.61 -6.01
C PRO A 386 -13.57 -20.84 -7.07
N ARG A 387 -14.54 -21.69 -6.74
CA ARG A 387 -15.67 -22.01 -7.63
C ARG A 387 -16.93 -21.32 -7.13
N GLY A 388 -17.59 -20.60 -8.02
CA GLY A 388 -18.94 -20.06 -7.81
C GLY A 388 -19.00 -18.67 -7.16
N GLY A 389 -20.02 -17.89 -7.57
CA GLY A 389 -20.69 -16.81 -6.83
C GLY A 389 -19.92 -15.58 -6.34
N HIS A 390 -18.60 -15.64 -6.16
CA HIS A 390 -17.84 -14.52 -5.62
C HIS A 390 -17.70 -13.42 -6.66
N ALA A 391 -18.19 -12.23 -6.31
CA ALA A 391 -18.07 -11.06 -7.18
C ALA A 391 -16.62 -10.55 -7.25
N ILE A 392 -15.82 -10.86 -6.21
CA ILE A 392 -14.45 -10.38 -6.06
C ILE A 392 -13.53 -11.53 -5.63
N THR A 393 -12.37 -11.64 -6.28
CA THR A 393 -11.24 -12.48 -5.86
C THR A 393 -10.08 -11.58 -5.47
N LEU A 394 -9.73 -11.55 -4.18
CA LEU A 394 -8.64 -10.75 -3.62
C LEU A 394 -7.35 -11.57 -3.57
N LEU A 395 -6.33 -11.08 -4.26
CA LEU A 395 -4.96 -11.56 -4.20
C LEU A 395 -4.15 -10.56 -3.35
N GLN A 396 -4.04 -10.87 -2.07
CA GLN A 396 -3.33 -10.08 -1.08
C GLN A 396 -1.84 -10.43 -1.09
N CYS A 397 -1.02 -9.43 -1.39
CA CYS A 397 0.43 -9.52 -1.49
C CYS A 397 1.15 -9.00 -0.24
N GLN A 398 0.40 -8.40 0.68
CA GLN A 398 0.93 -7.81 1.90
C GLN A 398 0.98 -8.79 3.08
N ALA A 399 2.08 -8.73 3.81
CA ALA A 399 2.29 -9.51 5.02
C ALA A 399 1.94 -8.68 6.27
N THR A 400 1.25 -9.29 7.23
CA THR A 400 0.85 -8.69 8.50
C THR A 400 1.88 -9.04 9.58
N ALA A 401 3.13 -8.59 9.41
CA ALA A 401 4.20 -8.78 10.43
C ALA A 401 3.80 -8.22 11.81
N THR A 402 2.87 -7.28 11.81
CA THR A 402 2.20 -6.69 12.99
C THR A 402 1.30 -7.66 13.75
N ASN A 403 1.09 -8.89 13.26
CA ASN A 403 0.43 -9.97 14.00
C ASN A 403 1.42 -10.87 14.76
N ILE A 404 2.74 -10.67 14.58
CA ILE A 404 3.78 -11.42 15.28
C ILE A 404 4.16 -10.66 16.56
N ARG A 405 3.70 -11.16 17.71
CA ARG A 405 3.89 -10.50 19.02
C ARG A 405 5.32 -10.02 19.26
N ASP A 406 6.30 -10.88 19.06
CA ASP A 406 7.69 -10.56 19.38
C ASP A 406 8.26 -9.50 18.42
N VAL A 407 7.80 -9.47 17.17
CA VAL A 407 8.17 -8.46 16.16
C VAL A 407 7.66 -7.09 16.58
N ILE A 408 6.44 -7.00 17.12
CA ILE A 408 5.86 -5.75 17.59
C ILE A 408 6.67 -5.18 18.76
N ILE A 409 6.99 -6.03 19.73
CA ILE A 409 7.79 -5.65 20.89
C ILE A 409 9.15 -5.13 20.43
N ALA A 410 9.82 -5.85 19.52
CA ALA A 410 11.11 -5.44 18.98
C ALA A 410 11.02 -4.12 18.19
N SER A 411 9.98 -3.95 17.37
CA SER A 411 9.85 -2.77 16.49
C SER A 411 9.53 -1.49 17.25
N VAL A 412 8.85 -1.58 18.39
CA VAL A 412 8.45 -0.38 19.17
C VAL A 412 9.45 -0.06 20.28
N LEU A 413 10.07 -1.08 20.90
CA LEU A 413 10.95 -0.88 22.06
C LEU A 413 12.44 -0.90 21.71
N ASP A 414 12.85 -1.68 20.70
CA ASP A 414 14.27 -1.97 20.43
C ASP A 414 14.78 -1.37 19.11
N ALA A 415 13.91 -1.21 18.11
CA ALA A 415 14.22 -0.51 16.87
C ALA A 415 13.89 0.97 17.04
N ASP A 416 14.83 1.86 16.71
CA ASP A 416 14.54 3.27 16.50
C ASP A 416 13.32 3.32 15.57
N VAL A 417 12.25 4.00 15.98
CA VAL A 417 10.89 3.86 15.42
C VAL A 417 10.74 4.48 14.03
N SER A 418 11.90 4.71 13.40
CA SER A 418 12.12 5.19 12.05
C SER A 418 11.52 4.26 11.00
N THR A 419 11.34 2.95 11.26
CA THR A 419 10.78 2.03 10.24
C THR A 419 9.83 0.94 10.74
N SER A 420 8.79 0.69 9.93
CA SER A 420 7.71 -0.26 10.20
C SER A 420 8.12 -1.72 9.93
N PRO A 421 7.70 -2.70 10.75
CA PRO A 421 7.84 -4.12 10.42
C PRO A 421 7.08 -4.52 9.14
N ILE A 422 6.07 -3.77 8.72
CA ILE A 422 5.39 -3.96 7.42
C ILE A 422 6.36 -3.60 6.28
N LEU A 423 7.14 -2.52 6.43
CA LEU A 423 8.12 -2.11 5.43
C LEU A 423 9.25 -3.15 5.28
N ALA A 424 9.59 -3.83 6.37
CA ALA A 424 10.58 -4.92 6.41
C ALA A 424 10.21 -6.12 5.52
N THR A 425 8.93 -6.32 5.23
CA THR A 425 8.45 -7.45 4.44
C THR A 425 8.18 -7.07 2.98
N LYS A 426 8.05 -5.78 2.65
CA LYS A 426 7.67 -5.28 1.32
C LYS A 426 8.53 -5.86 0.20
N GLY A 427 9.84 -5.60 0.22
CA GLY A 427 10.74 -6.09 -0.83
C GLY A 427 10.80 -7.62 -0.91
N VAL A 428 10.83 -8.27 0.26
CA VAL A 428 10.89 -9.73 0.39
C VAL A 428 9.65 -10.41 -0.21
N CYS A 429 8.47 -9.94 0.17
CA CYS A 429 7.20 -10.53 -0.26
C CYS A 429 6.95 -10.24 -1.73
N ASP A 430 7.14 -9.00 -2.18
CA ASP A 430 6.94 -8.62 -3.58
C ASP A 430 7.83 -9.40 -4.54
N GLY A 431 9.12 -9.56 -4.20
CA GLY A 431 10.06 -10.32 -5.00
C GLY A 431 9.68 -11.78 -5.20
N LYS A 432 8.78 -12.33 -4.37
CA LYS A 432 8.27 -13.71 -4.47
C LYS A 432 6.85 -13.77 -5.04
N ILE A 433 5.96 -12.93 -4.53
CA ILE A 433 4.52 -13.01 -4.78
C ILE A 433 4.15 -12.38 -6.12
N LEU A 434 4.71 -11.21 -6.46
CA LEU A 434 4.34 -10.50 -7.69
C LEU A 434 4.75 -11.28 -8.96
N PRO A 435 5.95 -11.89 -9.05
CA PRO A 435 6.28 -12.82 -10.13
C PRO A 435 5.35 -14.04 -10.19
N LEU A 436 4.94 -14.57 -9.04
CA LEU A 436 4.08 -15.75 -8.94
C LEU A 436 2.68 -15.47 -9.50
N VAL A 437 2.03 -14.40 -9.03
CA VAL A 437 0.71 -13.98 -9.54
C VAL A 437 0.78 -13.43 -10.96
N GLY A 438 1.91 -12.82 -11.34
CA GLY A 438 2.16 -12.43 -12.72
C GLY A 438 2.43 -13.59 -13.68
N GLY A 439 2.57 -14.82 -13.16
CA GLY A 439 2.90 -16.04 -13.89
C GLY A 439 1.74 -17.04 -13.98
N GLU A 440 2.10 -18.32 -14.00
CA GLU A 440 1.14 -19.42 -14.21
C GLU A 440 0.10 -19.56 -13.08
N VAL A 441 0.51 -19.31 -11.84
CA VAL A 441 -0.38 -19.34 -10.67
C VAL A 441 -1.50 -18.31 -10.83
N GLY A 442 -1.16 -17.06 -11.16
CA GLY A 442 -2.20 -16.05 -11.39
C GLY A 442 -3.05 -16.33 -12.61
N ARG A 443 -2.49 -16.84 -13.72
CA ARG A 443 -3.30 -17.25 -14.89
C ARG A 443 -4.42 -18.22 -14.52
N ARG A 444 -4.14 -19.20 -13.64
CA ARG A 444 -5.14 -20.15 -13.14
C ARG A 444 -6.18 -19.47 -12.24
N LEU A 445 -5.73 -18.55 -11.37
CA LEU A 445 -6.60 -17.82 -10.46
C LEU A 445 -7.52 -16.83 -11.17
N VAL A 446 -7.13 -16.30 -12.33
CA VAL A 446 -7.92 -15.30 -13.07
C VAL A 446 -8.71 -15.88 -14.26
N GLY A 447 -8.35 -17.06 -14.74
CA GLY A 447 -8.87 -17.63 -16.00
C GLY A 447 -10.17 -18.41 -15.90
N GLY A 448 -10.65 -18.74 -14.70
CA GLY A 448 -11.82 -19.61 -14.51
C GLY A 448 -13.16 -18.98 -14.91
N GLU A 449 -14.07 -19.79 -15.45
CA GLU A 449 -15.48 -19.41 -15.59
C GLU A 449 -16.10 -19.17 -14.20
N GLY A 450 -16.84 -18.06 -14.05
CA GLY A 450 -17.45 -17.68 -12.78
C GLY A 450 -16.53 -16.89 -11.84
N VAL A 451 -15.28 -16.62 -12.22
CA VAL A 451 -14.39 -15.70 -11.47
C VAL A 451 -14.86 -14.26 -11.71
N GLY A 452 -15.15 -13.53 -10.62
CA GLY A 452 -15.50 -12.12 -10.65
C GLY A 452 -14.31 -11.20 -10.94
N VAL A 453 -14.41 -9.94 -10.51
CA VAL A 453 -13.29 -9.00 -10.58
C VAL A 453 -12.15 -9.54 -9.74
N VAL A 454 -10.94 -9.57 -10.29
CA VAL A 454 -9.76 -9.93 -9.51
C VAL A 454 -9.09 -8.67 -9.03
N VAL A 455 -8.70 -8.63 -7.77
CA VAL A 455 -8.03 -7.49 -7.14
C VAL A 455 -6.65 -7.92 -6.70
N LEU A 456 -5.62 -7.19 -7.11
CA LEU A 456 -4.24 -7.39 -6.65
C LEU A 456 -3.92 -6.30 -5.64
N MET A 457 -3.87 -6.66 -4.35
CA MET A 457 -3.80 -5.72 -3.24
C MET A 457 -2.45 -5.80 -2.53
N ASN A 458 -1.87 -4.66 -2.16
CA ASN A 458 -0.60 -4.60 -1.45
C ASN A 458 -0.48 -3.41 -0.49
N ASP A 459 0.40 -3.55 0.51
CA ASP A 459 0.89 -2.46 1.35
C ASP A 459 1.99 -1.69 0.60
N PHE A 460 2.15 -0.42 0.93
CA PHE A 460 3.06 0.52 0.27
C PHE A 460 2.94 0.41 -1.26
N PHE A 461 1.70 0.56 -1.73
CA PHE A 461 1.33 0.32 -3.12
C PHE A 461 2.25 1.09 -4.05
N ASP A 462 2.79 0.39 -5.04
CA ASP A 462 3.78 0.94 -5.96
C ASP A 462 3.49 0.56 -7.42
N GLY A 463 4.31 1.09 -8.31
CA GLY A 463 4.16 0.86 -9.74
C GLY A 463 4.41 -0.59 -10.13
N GLY A 464 5.26 -1.33 -9.39
CA GLY A 464 5.52 -2.75 -9.67
C GLY A 464 4.27 -3.61 -9.45
N THR A 465 3.56 -3.37 -8.36
CA THR A 465 2.26 -4.00 -8.09
C THR A 465 1.25 -3.64 -9.18
N ALA A 466 1.17 -2.35 -9.55
CA ALA A 466 0.27 -1.88 -10.59
C ALA A 466 0.56 -2.53 -11.96
N ASP A 467 1.82 -2.54 -12.38
CA ASP A 467 2.24 -3.08 -13.67
C ASP A 467 1.87 -4.56 -13.83
N VAL A 468 2.10 -5.37 -12.78
CA VAL A 468 1.70 -6.78 -12.77
C VAL A 468 0.18 -6.92 -12.91
N GLY A 469 -0.61 -6.16 -12.14
CA GLY A 469 -2.07 -6.20 -12.22
C GLY A 469 -2.62 -5.73 -13.58
N VAL A 470 -2.05 -4.67 -14.15
CA VAL A 470 -2.39 -4.13 -15.47
C VAL A 470 -2.07 -5.14 -16.58
N ARG A 471 -0.91 -5.81 -16.51
CA ARG A 471 -0.54 -6.88 -17.44
C ARG A 471 -1.50 -8.08 -17.35
N MET A 472 -1.79 -8.53 -16.13
CA MET A 472 -2.77 -9.60 -15.89
C MET A 472 -4.15 -9.25 -16.45
N CYS A 473 -4.59 -7.99 -16.29
CA CYS A 473 -5.84 -7.50 -16.89
C CYS A 473 -5.81 -7.60 -18.42
N GLY A 474 -4.73 -7.10 -19.03
CA GLY A 474 -4.54 -7.13 -20.48
C GLY A 474 -4.50 -8.54 -21.07
N GLU A 475 -3.96 -9.51 -20.34
CA GLU A 475 -3.95 -10.94 -20.69
C GLU A 475 -5.35 -11.57 -20.53
N ARG A 476 -6.06 -11.29 -19.43
CA ARG A 476 -7.40 -11.85 -19.13
C ARG A 476 -8.49 -11.39 -20.09
N LEU A 477 -8.33 -10.23 -20.71
CA LEU A 477 -9.27 -9.63 -21.65
C LEU A 477 -9.08 -10.05 -23.12
N LYS A 478 -7.97 -10.75 -23.44
CA LYS A 478 -7.84 -11.47 -24.71
C LYS A 478 -8.87 -12.61 -24.72
#